data_AF-A0A1J5PYW7-F1
#
_entry.id   AF-A0A1J5PYW7-F1
#
_cell.length_a   1.000
_cell.length_b   1.000
_cell.length_c   1.000
_cell.angle_alpha   90.00
_cell.angle_beta   90.00
_cell.angle_gamma   90.00
#
_symmetry.space_group_name_H-M   'P 1'
#
loop_
_entity.id
_entity.type
_entity.pdbx_description
1 polymer ?
#
loop_
_entity_poly.entity_id
_entity_poly.type
_entity_poly.pdbx_seq_one_letter_code
_entity_poly.pdbx_strand_id
1 'polypeptide(L)'
;MLGHSQCGGVRALMEGTQGDFMGNWVNIAARAKRRVLAELPSASSQEQCHACEEASILVSLENLLTFPWILDRVERGQLVLHGWHFNIDSGELVAYDAAQGCFRPLS
;
A
#
# COMPACT_ATOMS: atom_id res chain seq x y z
N MET A 1 -3.69 -8.51 1.45
CA MET A 1 -3.98 -7.06 1.55
C MET A 1 -4.46 -6.57 0.20
N LEU A 2 -5.64 -5.97 0.17
CA LEU A 2 -6.21 -5.35 -1.03
C LEU A 2 -6.26 -3.83 -0.81
N GLY A 3 -5.60 -3.07 -1.68
CA GLY A 3 -5.80 -1.63 -1.83
C GLY A 3 -6.55 -1.34 -3.13
N HIS A 4 -6.87 -0.07 -3.36
CA HIS A 4 -7.62 0.33 -4.54
C HIS A 4 -7.27 1.76 -4.99
N SER A 5 -7.57 2.06 -6.25
CA SER A 5 -7.40 3.40 -6.81
C SER A 5 -8.34 4.41 -6.14
N GLN A 6 -7.92 5.68 -6.19
CA GLN A 6 -8.66 6.82 -5.64
C GLN A 6 -8.98 6.69 -4.14
N CYS A 7 -8.09 6.06 -3.38
CA CYS A 7 -8.32 5.82 -1.96
C CYS A 7 -8.35 7.15 -1.19
N GLY A 8 -9.53 7.51 -0.65
CA GLY A 8 -9.71 8.73 0.13
C GLY A 8 -8.80 8.83 1.36
N GLY A 9 -8.50 7.69 2.00
CA GLY A 9 -7.57 7.64 3.13
C GLY A 9 -6.12 7.95 2.73
N VAL A 10 -5.66 7.40 1.60
CA VAL A 10 -4.32 7.71 1.07
C VAL A 10 -4.25 9.17 0.61
N ARG A 11 -5.29 9.68 -0.05
CA ARG A 11 -5.37 11.10 -0.43
C ARG A 11 -5.25 12.02 0.78
N ALA A 12 -6.03 11.76 1.83
CA ALA A 12 -5.98 12.51 3.08
C ALA A 12 -4.58 12.45 3.74
N LEU A 13 -3.95 11.27 3.73
CA LEU A 13 -2.57 11.09 4.20
C LEU A 13 -1.59 11.95 3.39
N MET A 14 -1.68 11.94 2.06
CA MET A 14 -0.79 12.67 1.16
C MET A 14 -0.95 14.19 1.28
N GLU A 15 -2.19 14.67 1.30
CA GLU A 15 -2.53 16.10 1.44
C GLU A 15 -2.23 16.65 2.85
N GLY A 16 -2.17 15.79 3.87
CA GLY A 16 -1.77 16.16 5.22
C GLY A 16 -2.90 16.78 6.04
N THR A 17 -4.02 16.07 6.19
CA THR A 17 -5.10 16.44 7.12
C THR A 17 -4.62 16.27 8.57
N GLN A 18 -4.04 17.32 9.15
CA GLN A 18 -3.61 17.34 10.54
C GLN A 18 -4.77 17.64 11.48
N GLY A 19 -4.83 16.96 12.63
CA GLY A 19 -5.67 17.34 13.77
C GLY A 19 -6.97 16.54 13.94
N ASP A 20 -7.42 15.81 12.92
CA ASP A 20 -8.66 15.03 12.98
C ASP A 20 -8.40 13.54 13.25
N PHE A 21 -9.40 12.85 13.80
CA PHE A 21 -9.40 11.40 14.05
C PHE A 21 -8.88 10.59 12.84
N MET A 22 -9.22 11.03 11.62
CA MET A 22 -8.76 10.40 10.38
C MET A 22 -7.24 10.46 10.21
N GLY A 23 -6.59 11.55 10.60
CA GLY A 23 -5.13 11.71 10.49
C GLY A 23 -4.38 10.65 11.31
N ASN A 24 -4.81 10.40 12.54
CA ASN A 24 -4.24 9.35 13.39
C ASN A 24 -4.48 7.95 12.80
N TRP A 25 -5.67 7.72 12.24
CA TRP A 25 -6.01 6.44 11.61
C TRP A 25 -5.14 6.13 10.39
N VAL A 26 -4.95 7.09 9.49
CA VAL A 26 -4.16 6.87 8.25
C VAL A 26 -2.64 6.87 8.49
N ASN A 27 -2.19 7.30 9.67
CA ASN A 27 -0.76 7.41 10.00
C ASN A 27 -0.03 6.05 9.99
N ILE A 28 -0.74 4.93 10.07
CA ILE A 28 -0.15 3.59 9.88
C ILE A 28 0.59 3.45 8.54
N ALA A 29 0.15 4.19 7.52
CA ALA A 29 0.76 4.24 6.20
C ALA A 29 1.76 5.40 6.02
N ALA A 30 2.10 6.16 7.07
CA ALA A 30 2.98 7.32 6.94
C ALA A 30 4.38 6.99 6.37
N ARG A 31 4.87 5.76 6.57
CA ARG A 31 6.12 5.32 5.94
C ARG A 31 6.00 5.17 4.42
N ALA A 32 4.81 4.80 3.90
CA ALA A 32 4.54 4.77 2.47
C ALA A 32 4.63 6.19 1.88
N LYS A 33 3.96 7.17 2.51
CA LYS A 33 4.06 8.59 2.12
C LYS A 33 5.51 9.06 2.08
N ARG A 34 6.28 8.83 3.16
CA ARG A 34 7.69 9.27 3.21
C ARG A 34 8.52 8.66 2.08
N ARG A 35 8.34 7.37 1.80
CA ARG A 35 9.05 6.68 0.72
C ARG A 35 8.69 7.27 -0.64
N VAL A 36 7.40 7.43 -0.93
CA VAL A 36 6.93 7.96 -2.22
C VAL A 36 7.41 9.38 -2.46
N LEU A 37 7.35 10.26 -1.45
CA LEU A 37 7.84 11.64 -1.59
C LEU A 37 9.36 11.71 -1.82
N ALA A 38 10.12 10.72 -1.33
CA ALA A 38 11.55 10.63 -1.56
C ALA A 38 11.90 10.04 -2.94
N GLU A 39 11.15 9.03 -3.40
CA GLU A 39 11.39 8.34 -4.68
C GLU A 39 10.81 9.10 -5.88
N LEU A 40 9.70 9.84 -5.69
CA LEU A 40 8.95 10.53 -6.75
C LEU A 40 8.75 12.03 -6.44
N PRO A 41 9.81 12.81 -6.15
CA PRO A 41 9.66 14.20 -5.70
C PRO A 41 9.05 15.13 -6.76
N SER A 42 9.23 14.81 -8.04
CA SER A 42 8.78 15.62 -9.18
C SER A 42 7.49 15.09 -9.84
N ALA A 43 6.93 13.99 -9.34
CA ALA A 43 5.70 13.43 -9.88
C ALA A 43 4.49 14.28 -9.47
N SER A 44 3.41 14.20 -10.24
CA SER A 44 2.15 14.84 -9.92
C SER A 44 1.55 14.29 -8.62
N SER A 45 0.67 15.08 -7.98
CA SER A 45 -0.04 14.63 -6.77
C SER A 45 -0.82 13.32 -7.01
N GLN A 46 -1.39 13.15 -8.20
CA GLN A 46 -2.12 11.93 -8.56
C GLN A 46 -1.20 10.72 -8.67
N GLU A 47 -0.04 10.85 -9.33
CA GLU A 47 0.97 9.79 -9.42
C GLU A 47 1.52 9.43 -8.04
N GLN A 48 1.79 10.43 -7.20
CA GLN A 48 2.23 10.19 -5.82
C GLN A 48 1.15 9.51 -4.97
N CYS A 49 -0.12 9.88 -5.12
CA CYS A 49 -1.21 9.19 -4.44
C CYS A 49 -1.31 7.72 -4.87
N HIS A 50 -1.25 7.46 -6.18
CA HIS A 50 -1.29 6.10 -6.71
C HIS A 50 -0.11 5.25 -6.20
N ALA A 51 1.11 5.78 -6.28
CA ALA A 51 2.29 5.11 -5.72
C ALA A 51 2.16 4.90 -4.20
N CYS A 52 1.50 5.82 -3.49
CA CYS A 52 1.26 5.68 -2.05
C CYS A 52 0.19 4.62 -1.73
N GLU A 53 -0.81 4.41 -2.59
CA GLU A 53 -1.77 3.30 -2.45
C GLU A 53 -1.04 1.96 -2.54
N GLU A 54 -0.20 1.79 -3.56
CA GLU A 54 0.64 0.60 -3.75
C GLU A 54 1.61 0.38 -2.58
N ALA A 55 2.35 1.41 -2.21
CA ALA A 55 3.28 1.35 -1.09
C ALA A 55 2.56 1.04 0.23
N SER A 56 1.32 1.53 0.43
CA SER A 56 0.54 1.24 1.65
C SER A 56 0.13 -0.23 1.76
N ILE A 57 -0.08 -0.92 0.63
CA ILE A 57 -0.31 -2.37 0.61
C ILE A 57 0.95 -3.09 1.13
N LEU A 58 2.13 -2.71 0.64
CA LEU A 58 3.41 -3.30 1.07
C LEU A 58 3.66 -3.04 2.56
N VAL A 59 3.42 -1.81 3.01
CA VAL A 59 3.49 -1.45 4.43
C VAL A 59 2.58 -2.34 5.27
N SER A 60 1.36 -2.61 4.80
CA SER A 60 0.43 -3.45 5.54
C SER A 60 0.88 -4.91 5.58
N LEU A 61 1.45 -5.43 4.49
CA LEU A 61 2.01 -6.79 4.45
C LEU A 61 3.19 -6.93 5.42
N GLU A 62 4.11 -5.98 5.40
CA GLU A 62 5.23 -5.94 6.35
C GLU A 62 4.74 -5.83 7.80
N ASN A 63 3.68 -5.04 8.06
CA ASN A 63 3.08 -4.95 9.40
C ASN A 63 2.49 -6.31 9.82
N LEU A 64 1.85 -7.06 8.91
CA LEU A 64 1.34 -8.41 9.20
C LEU A 64 2.47 -9.36 9.61
N LEU A 65 3.64 -9.24 9.00
CA LEU A 65 4.81 -10.06 9.35
C LEU A 65 5.43 -9.70 10.72
N THR A 66 5.03 -8.60 11.36
CA THR A 66 5.47 -8.29 12.73
C THR A 66 4.77 -9.13 13.79
N PHE A 67 3.66 -9.80 13.44
CA PHE A 67 2.95 -10.70 14.35
C PHE A 67 3.59 -12.09 14.32
N PRO A 68 4.14 -12.61 15.44
CA PRO A 68 4.88 -13.87 15.45
C PRO A 68 4.08 -15.06 14.91
N TRP A 69 2.77 -15.11 15.16
CA TRP A 69 1.90 -16.19 14.69
C TRP A 69 1.56 -16.12 13.20
N ILE A 70 1.70 -14.96 12.56
CA ILE A 70 1.59 -14.82 11.10
C ILE A 70 2.92 -15.21 10.48
N LEU A 71 4.02 -14.64 10.99
CA LEU A 71 5.36 -14.91 10.51
C LEU A 71 5.67 -16.41 10.50
N ASP A 72 5.45 -17.11 11.62
CA ASP A 72 5.69 -18.56 11.75
C ASP A 72 4.91 -19.37 10.69
N ARG A 73 3.67 -18.99 10.38
CA ARG A 73 2.87 -19.69 9.34
C ARG A 73 3.35 -19.39 7.93
N VAL A 74 3.81 -18.16 7.67
CA VAL A 74 4.40 -17.78 6.38
C VAL A 74 5.71 -18.54 6.15
N GLU A 75 6.61 -18.56 7.15
CA GLU A 75 7.89 -19.26 7.07
C GLU A 75 7.73 -20.78 6.90
N ARG A 76 6.68 -21.37 7.49
CA ARG A 76 6.32 -22.79 7.29
C ARG A 76 5.60 -23.08 5.98
N GLY A 77 5.33 -22.08 5.15
CA GLY A 77 4.54 -22.24 3.92
C GLY A 77 3.08 -22.62 4.15
N GLN A 78 2.55 -22.39 5.35
CA GLN A 78 1.16 -22.68 5.72
C GLN A 78 0.22 -21.48 5.48
N LEU A 79 0.78 -20.29 5.27
CA LEU A 79 0.07 -19.08 4.95
C LEU A 79 0.83 -18.32 3.86
N VAL A 80 0.09 -17.83 2.86
CA VAL A 80 0.64 -16.94 1.83
C VAL A 80 -0.01 -15.58 1.97
N LEU A 81 0.80 -14.52 1.98
CA LEU A 81 0.31 -13.15 1.99
C LEU A 81 0.38 -12.57 0.58
N HIS A 82 -0.76 -12.13 0.06
CA HIS A 82 -0.85 -11.48 -1.25
C HIS A 82 -1.10 -9.99 -1.11
N GLY A 83 -0.44 -9.17 -1.93
CA GLY A 83 -0.71 -7.75 -2.09
C GLY A 83 -1.39 -7.50 -3.42
N TRP A 84 -2.58 -6.91 -3.42
CA TRP A 84 -3.35 -6.59 -4.62
C TRP A 84 -3.76 -5.12 -4.61
N HIS A 85 -3.77 -4.50 -5.79
CA HIS A 85 -4.33 -3.17 -6.02
C HIS A 85 -5.41 -3.29 -7.10
N PHE A 86 -6.60 -2.74 -6.80
CA PHE A 86 -7.73 -2.74 -7.70
C PHE A 86 -8.00 -1.34 -8.24
N ASN A 87 -7.99 -1.20 -9.56
CA ASN A 87 -8.38 0.05 -10.20
C ASN A 87 -9.90 0.10 -10.34
N ILE A 88 -10.55 1.00 -9.59
CA ILE A 88 -12.01 1.16 -9.57
C ILE A 88 -12.55 1.67 -10.92
N ASP A 89 -11.77 2.45 -11.67
CA ASP A 89 -12.22 3.02 -12.95
C ASP A 89 -12.19 1.98 -14.07
N SER A 90 -11.08 1.22 -14.18
CA SER A 90 -10.90 0.24 -15.25
C SER A 90 -11.40 -1.16 -14.89
N GLY A 91 -11.61 -1.45 -13.60
CA GLY A 91 -11.90 -2.80 -13.10
C GLY A 91 -10.68 -3.73 -13.10
N GLU A 92 -9.48 -3.20 -13.34
CA GLU A 92 -8.26 -3.99 -13.39
C GLU A 92 -7.77 -4.38 -11.99
N LEU A 93 -7.34 -5.63 -11.84
CA LEU A 93 -6.72 -6.15 -10.62
C LEU A 93 -5.26 -6.49 -10.90
N VAL A 94 -4.35 -5.83 -10.19
CA VAL A 94 -2.91 -6.10 -10.25
C VAL A 94 -2.43 -6.69 -8.93
N ALA A 95 -1.44 -7.57 -9.01
CA ALA A 95 -0.80 -8.20 -7.87
C ALA A 95 0.66 -7.81 -7.75
N TYR A 96 1.14 -7.69 -6.51
CA TYR A 96 2.54 -7.44 -6.23
C TYR A 96 3.37 -8.69 -6.52
N ASP A 97 4.30 -8.57 -7.45
CA ASP A 97 5.33 -9.55 -7.74
C ASP A 97 6.59 -9.22 -6.91
N ALA A 98 6.84 -10.00 -5.88
CA ALA A 98 8.00 -9.80 -5.00
C ALA A 98 9.34 -10.09 -5.69
N ALA A 99 9.37 -10.93 -6.74
CA ALA A 99 10.60 -11.23 -7.48
C ALA A 99 11.00 -10.05 -8.38
N GLN A 100 10.03 -9.31 -8.89
CA GLN A 100 10.26 -8.16 -9.77
C GLN A 100 10.10 -6.79 -9.08
N GLY A 101 9.56 -6.78 -7.86
CA GLY A 101 9.40 -5.57 -7.05
C GLY A 101 8.35 -4.60 -7.58
N CYS A 102 7.36 -5.08 -8.35
CA CYS A 102 6.33 -4.23 -8.96
C CYS A 102 4.94 -4.89 -8.98
N PHE A 103 3.89 -4.08 -9.15
CA PHE A 103 2.54 -4.56 -9.37
C PHE A 103 2.33 -4.92 -10.84
N ARG A 104 1.66 -6.06 -11.10
CA ARG A 104 1.43 -6.60 -12.45
C ARG A 104 0.02 -7.20 -12.57
N PRO A 105 -0.60 -7.17 -13.76
CA PRO A 105 -1.88 -7.84 -13.99
C PRO A 105 -1.82 -9.32 -13.63
N LEU A 106 -2.91 -9.83 -13.05
CA LEU A 106 -3.10 -11.26 -12.85
C LEU A 106 -3.39 -11.90 -14.22
N SER A 107 -2.44 -12.69 -14.72
CA SER A 107 -2.55 -13.47 -15.95
C SER A 107 -3.32 -14.78 -15.74
#